data_AF-A0A1F4BF30-F1
#
_entry.id   AF-A0A1F4BF30-F1
#
_cell.length_a   1.000
_cell.length_b   1.000
_cell.length_c   1.000
_cell.angle_alpha   90.00
_cell.angle_beta   90.00
_cell.angle_gamma   90.00
#
_symmetry.space_group_name_H-M   'P 1'
#
loop_
_entity.id
_entity.type
_entity.pdbx_description
1 polymer ?
#
loop_
_entity_poly.entity_id
_entity_poly.type
_entity_poly.pdbx_seq_one_letter_code
_entity_poly.pdbx_strand_id
1 'polypeptide(L)'
;MEPPAAGAPAVAVIDEQACIGCTLCIQACPVDAIVGASQFMHTVIADECIGCKLCLPPCPVDCIAMVATGKTLTRSERKRRAERTRSRYSARLARLERERSQQMAAARAKDRRRKKQATIERVMQRARQRLR
;
A
#
# COMPACT_ATOMS: atom_id res chain seq x y z
N MET A 1 9.12 1.96 36.64
CA MET A 1 8.73 1.77 35.22
C MET A 1 8.12 0.38 35.13
N GLU A 2 6.83 0.27 35.42
CA GLU A 2 6.11 -1.01 35.40
C GLU A 2 6.13 -1.60 33.98
N PRO A 3 6.38 -2.92 33.83
CA PRO A 3 6.34 -3.55 32.53
C PRO A 3 4.91 -3.50 31.97
N PRO A 4 4.70 -3.16 30.68
CA PRO A 4 3.37 -3.14 30.10
C PRO A 4 2.76 -4.54 30.17
N ALA A 5 1.55 -4.64 30.72
CA ALA A 5 0.80 -5.88 30.88
C ALA A 5 0.83 -6.71 29.59
N ALA A 6 1.31 -7.95 29.70
CA ALA A 6 1.35 -8.92 28.60
C ALA A 6 -0.07 -9.10 28.03
N GLY A 7 -0.35 -8.45 26.89
CA GLY A 7 -1.65 -8.47 26.23
C GLY A 7 -2.18 -7.12 25.74
N ALA A 8 -1.52 -6.00 26.09
CA ALA A 8 -1.87 -4.70 25.50
C ALA A 8 -1.48 -4.66 24.01
N PRO A 9 -2.35 -4.21 23.10
CA PRO A 9 -2.00 -4.07 21.69
C PRO A 9 -0.90 -3.01 21.55
N ALA A 10 0.08 -3.28 20.69
CA ALA A 10 1.10 -2.33 20.30
C ALA A 10 0.75 -1.73 18.93
N VAL A 11 1.05 -0.46 18.73
CA VAL A 11 0.85 0.27 17.47
C VAL A 11 2.18 0.77 16.95
N ALA A 12 2.30 0.88 15.63
CA ALA A 12 3.46 1.51 15.01
C ALA A 12 3.37 3.04 15.16
N VAL A 13 4.50 3.68 15.40
CA VAL A 13 4.69 5.13 15.44
C VAL A 13 5.83 5.46 14.50
N ILE A 14 5.66 6.50 13.68
CA ILE A 14 6.65 6.96 12.71
C ILE A 14 7.27 8.24 13.27
N ASP A 15 8.60 8.29 13.30
CA ASP A 15 9.33 9.52 13.61
C ASP A 15 9.24 10.49 12.43
N GLU A 16 8.58 11.61 12.66
CA GLU A 16 8.32 12.65 11.67
C GLU A 16 9.61 13.31 11.16
N GLN A 17 10.63 13.45 12.01
CA GLN A 17 11.88 14.13 11.65
C GLN A 17 12.76 13.27 10.75
N ALA A 18 12.64 11.95 10.85
CA ALA A 18 13.41 11.00 10.06
C ALA A 18 12.67 10.48 8.81
N CYS A 19 11.35 10.64 8.74
CA CYS A 19 10.56 10.09 7.64
C CYS A 19 10.78 10.83 6.31
N ILE A 20 11.35 10.14 5.32
CA ILE A 20 11.61 10.70 3.98
C ILE A 20 10.44 10.56 2.98
N GLY A 21 9.29 10.02 3.40
CA GLY A 21 8.13 9.87 2.51
C GLY A 21 8.31 8.85 1.37
N CYS A 22 9.05 7.74 1.57
CA CYS A 22 9.33 6.74 0.54
C CYS A 22 8.14 5.83 0.13
N THR A 23 7.00 5.90 0.84
CA THR A 23 5.77 5.11 0.67
C THR A 23 5.86 3.59 0.83
N LEU A 24 7.04 3.01 1.06
CA LEU A 24 7.21 1.54 1.17
C LEU A 24 6.43 0.94 2.35
N CYS A 25 6.34 1.65 3.47
CA CYS A 25 5.55 1.22 4.63
C CYS A 25 4.04 1.14 4.34
N ILE A 26 3.51 2.02 3.46
CA ILE A 26 2.10 2.00 3.04
C ILE A 26 1.81 0.73 2.23
N GLN A 27 2.75 0.32 1.36
CA GLN A 27 2.59 -0.89 0.56
C GLN A 27 2.69 -2.17 1.39
N ALA A 28 3.44 -2.14 2.49
CA ALA A 28 3.58 -3.28 3.38
C ALA A 28 2.40 -3.44 4.38
N CYS A 29 1.65 -2.37 4.64
CA CYS A 29 0.55 -2.43 5.62
C CYS A 29 -0.64 -3.23 5.07
N PRO A 30 -1.01 -4.38 5.67
CA PRO A 30 -2.08 -5.24 5.15
C PRO A 30 -3.49 -4.64 5.33
N VAL A 31 -3.65 -3.66 6.22
CA VAL A 31 -4.95 -3.07 6.60
C VAL A 31 -5.06 -1.60 6.22
N ASP A 32 -4.09 -1.06 5.47
CA ASP A 32 -4.05 0.36 5.09
C ASP A 32 -4.15 1.30 6.30
N ALA A 33 -3.43 0.99 7.39
CA ALA A 33 -3.38 1.81 8.60
C ALA A 33 -2.37 2.96 8.52
N ILE A 34 -1.54 3.03 7.48
CA ILE A 34 -0.55 4.10 7.29
C ILE A 34 -1.03 5.00 6.16
N VAL A 35 -1.07 6.31 6.40
CA VAL A 35 -1.48 7.32 5.45
C VAL A 35 -0.36 8.32 5.22
N GLY A 36 -0.35 8.94 4.04
CA GLY A 36 0.64 9.94 3.63
C GLY A 36 0.84 9.88 2.12
N ALA A 37 1.82 10.64 1.63
CA ALA A 37 2.12 10.76 0.21
C ALA A 37 3.62 10.70 -0.03
N SER A 38 4.01 10.48 -1.29
CA SER A 38 5.41 10.53 -1.68
C SER A 38 6.04 11.86 -1.28
N GLN A 39 7.22 11.81 -0.66
CA GLN A 39 7.96 12.99 -0.15
C GLN A 39 7.28 13.76 0.99
N PHE A 40 6.18 13.24 1.54
CA PHE A 40 5.54 13.76 2.74
C PHE A 40 5.65 12.75 3.89
N MET A 41 5.63 13.26 5.13
CA MET A 41 5.63 12.39 6.30
C MET A 41 4.41 11.45 6.27
N HIS A 42 4.61 10.23 6.73
CA HIS A 42 3.52 9.28 6.89
C HIS A 42 3.07 9.23 8.35
N THR A 43 1.79 8.94 8.56
CA THR A 43 1.18 8.84 9.89
C THR A 43 0.44 7.51 10.02
N VAL A 44 0.49 6.92 11.21
CA VAL A 44 -0.22 5.67 11.53
C VAL A 44 -1.55 5.99 12.19
N ILE A 45 -2.63 5.46 11.64
CA ILE A 45 -3.95 5.46 12.28
C ILE A 45 -3.95 4.36 13.35
N ALA A 46 -3.70 4.74 14.60
CA ALA A 46 -3.51 3.81 15.72
C ALA A 46 -4.68 2.81 15.91
N ASP A 47 -5.92 3.24 15.62
CA ASP A 47 -7.11 2.39 15.75
C ASP A 47 -7.19 1.29 14.69
N GLU A 48 -6.57 1.50 13.52
CA GLU A 48 -6.51 0.51 12.44
C GLU A 48 -5.23 -0.33 12.50
N CYS A 49 -4.18 0.15 13.16
CA CYS A 49 -2.92 -0.55 13.27
C CYS A 49 -3.07 -1.82 14.12
N ILE A 50 -2.75 -2.97 13.55
CA ILE A 50 -2.82 -4.26 14.25
C ILE A 50 -1.51 -4.69 14.91
N GLY A 51 -0.46 -3.87 14.78
CA GLY A 51 0.84 -4.17 15.36
C GLY A 51 1.57 -5.38 14.76
N CYS A 52 1.31 -5.71 13.49
CA CYS A 52 1.92 -6.84 12.78
C CYS A 52 3.41 -6.66 12.42
N LYS A 53 3.95 -5.44 12.58
CA LYS A 53 5.37 -5.09 12.32
C LYS A 53 5.85 -5.23 10.87
N LEU A 54 4.97 -5.51 9.90
CA LEU A 54 5.33 -5.63 8.49
C LEU A 54 5.86 -4.33 7.86
N CYS A 55 5.58 -3.18 8.45
CA CYS A 55 6.08 -1.88 7.99
C CYS A 55 7.53 -1.58 8.41
N LEU A 56 8.11 -2.32 9.36
CA LEU A 56 9.48 -2.08 9.85
C LEU A 56 10.54 -2.44 8.79
N PRO A 57 10.61 -3.70 8.28
CA PRO A 57 11.65 -4.09 7.32
C PRO A 57 11.76 -3.24 6.04
N PRO A 58 10.66 -2.75 5.43
CA PRO A 58 10.76 -1.96 4.20
C PRO A 58 11.09 -0.48 4.44
N CYS A 59 11.24 0.00 5.69
CA CYS A 59 11.62 1.38 5.95
C CYS A 59 13.13 1.56 5.73
N PRO A 60 13.60 2.32 4.73
CA PRO A 60 15.03 2.42 4.42
C PRO A 60 15.83 3.28 5.42
N VAL A 61 15.14 3.98 6.31
CA VAL A 61 15.71 4.87 7.33
C VAL A 61 15.34 4.43 8.75
N ASP A 62 14.73 3.25 8.88
CA ASP A 62 14.34 2.64 10.17
C ASP A 62 13.58 3.56 11.14
N CYS A 63 12.78 4.50 10.62
CA CYS A 63 12.11 5.53 11.41
C CYS A 63 10.79 5.06 12.09
N ILE A 64 10.57 3.75 12.25
CA ILE A 64 9.30 3.20 12.74
C ILE A 64 9.51 2.38 14.02
N ALA A 65 8.85 2.79 15.10
CA ALA A 65 8.89 2.12 16.39
C ALA A 65 7.55 1.48 16.76
N MET A 66 7.57 0.44 17.59
CA MET A 66 6.37 -0.18 18.15
C MET A 66 6.16 0.30 19.57
N VAL A 67 5.02 0.94 19.82
CA VAL A 67 4.66 1.50 21.13
C VAL A 67 3.46 0.75 21.70
N ALA A 68 3.58 0.27 22.93
CA ALA A 68 2.47 -0.34 23.65
C ALA A 68 1.39 0.72 23.93
N THR A 69 0.14 0.41 23.62
CA THR A 69 -0.96 1.38 23.84
C THR A 69 -1.38 1.50 25.30
N GLY A 70 -0.94 0.57 26.16
CA GLY A 70 -1.40 0.48 27.55
C GLY A 70 -2.88 0.11 27.70
N LYS A 71 -3.61 -0.12 26.60
CA LYS A 71 -5.05 -0.42 26.62
C LYS A 71 -5.29 -1.89 26.96
N THR A 72 -6.09 -2.14 27.99
CA THR A 72 -6.64 -3.47 28.29
C THR A 72 -7.97 -3.63 27.55
N LEU A 73 -8.00 -4.48 26.52
CA LEU A 73 -9.24 -4.73 25.76
C LEU A 73 -10.06 -5.86 26.38
N THR A 74 -11.35 -5.62 26.53
CA THR A 74 -12.37 -6.61 26.87
C THR A 74 -12.55 -7.64 25.75
N ARG A 75 -13.24 -8.75 26.03
CA ARG A 75 -13.52 -9.80 25.03
C ARG A 75 -14.31 -9.27 23.83
N SER A 76 -15.31 -8.41 24.07
CA SER A 76 -16.15 -7.83 23.01
C SER A 76 -15.35 -6.86 22.13
N GLU A 77 -14.50 -6.03 22.72
CA GLU A 77 -13.63 -5.10 21.99
C GLU A 77 -12.60 -5.86 21.13
N ARG A 78 -11.98 -6.92 21.66
CA ARG A 78 -11.07 -7.79 20.89
C ARG A 78 -11.78 -8.40 19.68
N LYS A 79 -13.02 -8.88 19.87
CA LYS A 79 -13.84 -9.43 18.77
C LYS A 79 -14.11 -8.37 17.69
N ARG A 80 -14.60 -7.19 18.09
CA ARG A 80 -14.86 -6.07 17.16
C ARG A 80 -13.60 -5.64 16.40
N ARG A 81 -12.46 -5.53 17.09
CA ARG A 81 -11.17 -5.20 16.46
C ARG A 81 -10.75 -6.25 15.44
N ALA A 82 -10.94 -7.54 15.75
CA ALA A 82 -10.64 -8.63 14.82
C ALA A 82 -11.55 -8.60 13.58
N GLU A 83 -12.85 -8.32 13.75
CA GLU A 83 -13.80 -8.14 12.64
C GLU A 83 -13.40 -6.97 11.73
N ARG A 84 -13.08 -5.81 12.32
CA ARG A 84 -12.62 -4.64 11.59
C ARG A 84 -11.33 -4.92 10.81
N THR A 85 -10.38 -5.61 11.44
CA THR A 85 -9.11 -6.02 10.81
C THR A 85 -9.37 -6.86 9.55
N ARG A 86 -10.26 -7.87 9.64
CA ARG A 86 -10.61 -8.72 8.49
C ARG A 86 -11.26 -7.92 7.37
N SER A 87 -12.18 -7.01 7.72
CA SER A 87 -12.85 -6.14 6.74
C SER A 87 -11.88 -5.21 6.02
N ARG A 88 -10.91 -4.61 6.73
CA ARG A 88 -9.91 -3.74 6.09
C ARG A 88 -8.95 -4.53 5.20
N TYR A 89 -8.51 -5.70 5.66
CA TYR A 89 -7.66 -6.58 4.85
C TYR A 89 -8.36 -6.99 3.55
N SER A 90 -9.63 -7.43 3.61
CA SER A 90 -10.38 -7.78 2.41
C SER A 90 -10.61 -6.59 1.48
N ALA A 91 -10.87 -5.39 2.03
CA ALA A 91 -10.99 -4.17 1.25
C ALA A 91 -9.70 -3.81 0.51
N ARG A 92 -8.53 -3.95 1.18
CA ARG A 92 -7.21 -3.74 0.54
C ARG A 92 -6.99 -4.72 -0.60
N LEU A 93 -7.24 -6.01 -0.40
CA LEU A 93 -7.07 -7.03 -1.44
C LEU A 93 -7.95 -6.72 -2.67
N ALA A 94 -9.23 -6.40 -2.44
CA ALA A 94 -10.14 -6.05 -3.51
C ALA A 94 -9.67 -4.80 -4.28
N ARG A 95 -9.08 -3.80 -3.60
CA ARG A 95 -8.48 -2.63 -4.25
C ARG A 95 -7.28 -3.00 -5.12
N LEU A 96 -6.34 -3.78 -4.59
CA LEU A 96 -5.15 -4.22 -5.33
C LEU A 96 -5.51 -5.07 -6.55
N GLU A 97 -6.53 -5.93 -6.44
CA GLU A 97 -7.03 -6.72 -7.56
C GLU A 97 -7.61 -5.85 -8.68
N ARG A 98 -8.39 -4.82 -8.33
CA ARG A 98 -8.91 -3.83 -9.30
C ARG A 98 -7.78 -3.07 -9.99
N GLU A 99 -6.82 -2.56 -9.22
CA GLU A 99 -5.66 -1.83 -9.76
C GLU A 99 -4.85 -2.71 -10.72
N ARG A 100 -4.56 -3.96 -10.34
CA ARG A 100 -3.83 -4.91 -11.19
C ARG A 100 -4.60 -5.21 -12.49
N SER A 101 -5.91 -5.42 -12.39
CA SER A 101 -6.77 -5.68 -13.55
C SER A 101 -6.82 -4.49 -14.52
N GLN A 102 -6.93 -3.27 -13.99
CA GLN A 102 -6.91 -2.04 -14.77
C GLN A 102 -5.56 -1.81 -15.47
N GLN A 103 -4.45 -2.01 -14.76
CA GLN A 103 -3.10 -1.90 -15.34
C GLN A 103 -2.89 -2.89 -16.49
N MET A 104 -3.30 -4.15 -16.30
CA MET A 104 -3.23 -5.17 -17.35
C MET A 104 -4.08 -4.82 -18.58
N ALA A 105 -5.30 -4.32 -18.36
CA ALA A 105 -6.18 -3.87 -19.44
C ALA A 105 -5.56 -2.69 -20.21
N ALA A 106 -5.02 -1.69 -19.50
CA ALA A 106 -4.35 -0.54 -20.08
C ALA A 106 -3.10 -0.93 -20.89
N ALA A 107 -2.29 -1.85 -20.37
CA ALA A 107 -1.10 -2.37 -21.07
C ALA A 107 -1.49 -3.06 -22.38
N ARG A 108 -2.52 -3.91 -22.37
CA ARG A 108 -3.05 -4.57 -23.57
C ARG A 108 -3.59 -3.57 -24.59
N ALA A 109 -4.31 -2.55 -24.14
CA ALA A 109 -4.82 -1.48 -25.01
C ALA A 109 -3.67 -0.69 -25.68
N LYS A 110 -2.62 -0.34 -24.92
CA LYS A 110 -1.42 0.34 -25.44
C LYS A 110 -0.69 -0.52 -26.48
N ASP A 111 -0.53 -1.82 -26.24
CA ASP A 111 0.10 -2.75 -27.19
C ASP A 111 -0.70 -2.86 -28.50
N ARG A 112 -2.04 -2.99 -28.42
CA ARG A 112 -2.91 -3.00 -29.59
C ARG A 112 -2.79 -1.70 -30.41
N ARG A 113 -2.74 -0.54 -29.75
CA ARG A 113 -2.55 0.76 -30.41
C ARG A 113 -1.19 0.84 -31.12
N ARG A 114 -0.11 0.40 -30.46
CA ARG A 114 1.25 0.36 -31.04
C ARG A 114 1.31 -0.52 -32.29
N LYS A 115 0.73 -1.72 -32.23
CA LYS A 115 0.66 -2.65 -33.38
C LYS A 115 -0.14 -2.08 -34.55
N LYS A 116 -1.28 -1.43 -34.26
CA LYS A 116 -2.09 -0.73 -35.28
C LYS A 116 -1.28 0.38 -35.95
N GLN A 117 -0.59 1.20 -35.16
CA GLN A 117 0.25 2.29 -35.65
C GLN A 117 1.38 1.78 -36.56
N ALA A 118 2.13 0.77 -36.12
CA ALA A 118 3.20 0.16 -36.92
C ALA A 118 2.67 -0.46 -38.23
N THR A 119 1.46 -1.03 -38.20
CA THR A 119 0.82 -1.55 -39.41
C THR A 119 0.49 -0.43 -40.39
N ILE A 120 -0.09 0.68 -39.90
CA ILE A 120 -0.40 1.86 -40.72
C ILE A 120 0.88 2.44 -41.32
N GLU A 121 1.93 2.64 -40.52
CA GLU A 121 3.23 3.15 -41.00
C GLU A 121 3.84 2.29 -42.10
N ARG A 122 3.82 0.96 -41.94
CA ARG A 122 4.29 0.02 -42.96
C ARG A 122 3.50 0.14 -44.27
N VAL A 123 2.17 0.30 -44.19
CA VAL A 123 1.32 0.50 -45.37
C VAL A 123 1.65 1.84 -46.05
N MET A 124 1.77 2.92 -45.28
CA MET A 124 2.09 4.25 -45.81
C MET A 124 3.48 4.31 -46.45
N GLN A 125 4.47 3.62 -45.87
CA GLN A 125 5.82 3.54 -46.44
C GLN A 125 5.82 2.83 -47.80
N ARG A 126 5.08 1.71 -47.92
CA ARG A 126 4.92 0.99 -49.19
C ARG A 126 4.22 1.84 -50.26
N ALA A 127 3.20 2.61 -49.88
CA ALA A 127 2.51 3.51 -50.80
C ALA A 127 3.47 4.59 -51.35
N ARG A 128 4.28 5.20 -50.47
CA ARG A 128 5.29 6.21 -50.87
C ARG A 128 6.35 5.65 -51.83
N GLN A 129 6.75 4.39 -51.65
CA GLN A 129 7.72 3.73 -52.53
C GLN A 129 7.18 3.50 -53.95
N ARG A 130 5.87 3.32 -54.12
CA ARG A 130 5.24 3.12 -55.44
C ARG A 130 5.03 4.41 -56.24
N LEU A 131 5.18 5.56 -55.59
CA LEU A 131 5.05 6.89 -56.20
C LEU A 131 6.39 7.49 -56.64
N ARG A 132 7.49 6.75 -56.43
CA ARG A 132 8.83 7.04 -56.95
C ARG A 132 9.09 6.14 -58.14
#